data_AF-A0A2V5YRU8-F1
#
_entry.id   AF-A0A2V5YRU8-F1
#
_cell.length_a   1.000
_cell.length_b   1.000
_cell.length_c   1.000
_cell.angle_alpha   90.00
_cell.angle_beta   90.00
_cell.angle_gamma   90.00
#
_symmetry.space_group_name_H-M   'P 1'
#
loop_
_entity.id
_entity.type
_entity.pdbx_description
1 polymer ?
#
loop_
_entity_poly.entity_id
_entity_poly.type
_entity_poly.pdbx_seq_one_letter_code
_entity_poly.pdbx_strand_id
1 'polypeptide(L)'
;MMQPAAMSGQPYRRHIVGLPLQRSLFGQAARAATTIGLPGLTSEQEFPAQLDENGDLFLDRSQVAVLTEALRSWFTPETLEQMHATHATACHALVDATENAARVAASLESASARKLSENLANKMALVLAYGILSKFVPDLLLRALAGAGDVEPPPFPEKSAGAELMQDTFGLYKACCALDYTPQRLHREWPRVSPKVFHLIREFCKRQTGFGPLAWDSPGYEDPDYVVRLLHSAFDDVDVEQVRRRLSFAKRPAVAASPAGMRTKVSALRRVLGFWLDFLERETWYVRRAFYVGMVPLLQQLAAGYLQKIPTLQPVDLLFLDIRELTTEINDPAMICKRRDRYMENTDYLSVRGVEPSRLITMMRNP
;
A
#
# COMPACT_ATOMS: atom_id res chain seq x y z
N MET A 1 -15.35 -28.85 -4.82
CA MET A 1 -14.13 -28.25 -5.40
C MET A 1 -14.38 -28.07 -6.89
N MET A 2 -14.70 -26.86 -7.34
CA MET A 2 -14.69 -26.54 -8.78
C MET A 2 -13.26 -26.25 -9.17
N GLN A 3 -12.75 -26.92 -10.20
CA GLN A 3 -11.49 -26.54 -10.84
C GLN A 3 -11.67 -25.15 -11.46
N PRO A 4 -10.74 -24.20 -11.26
CA PRO A 4 -10.80 -22.93 -11.97
C PRO A 4 -10.59 -23.19 -13.45
N ALA A 5 -11.44 -22.60 -14.29
CA ALA A 5 -11.25 -22.57 -15.73
C ALA A 5 -9.85 -22.02 -16.04
N ALA A 6 -9.12 -22.70 -16.94
CA ALA A 6 -7.77 -22.33 -17.32
C ALA A 6 -7.72 -20.84 -17.71
N MET A 7 -6.97 -20.05 -16.94
CA MET A 7 -6.78 -18.62 -17.16
C MET A 7 -5.92 -18.38 -18.41
N SER A 8 -6.52 -18.47 -19.60
CA SER A 8 -5.86 -18.13 -20.85
C SER A 8 -5.90 -16.61 -21.07
N GLY A 9 -4.84 -15.89 -20.69
CA GLY A 9 -4.72 -14.44 -20.97
C GLY A 9 -3.43 -13.82 -20.42
N GLN A 10 -3.04 -12.64 -20.91
CA GLN A 10 -1.96 -11.86 -20.30
C GLN A 10 -2.43 -11.28 -18.96
N PRO A 11 -1.61 -11.36 -17.88
CA PRO A 11 -1.95 -10.76 -16.60
C PRO A 11 -2.14 -9.25 -16.76
N TYR A 12 -3.10 -8.70 -16.01
CA TYR A 12 -3.35 -7.26 -15.95
C TYR A 12 -2.12 -6.53 -15.39
N ARG A 13 -1.45 -7.13 -14.39
CA ARG A 13 -0.19 -6.65 -13.84
C ARG A 13 0.64 -7.83 -13.33
N ARG A 14 1.92 -7.85 -13.67
CA ARG A 14 2.87 -8.90 -13.25
C ARG A 14 3.59 -8.58 -11.96
N HIS A 15 3.80 -9.61 -11.13
CA HIS A 15 4.61 -9.62 -9.91
C HIS A 15 4.29 -8.44 -8.98
N ILE A 16 2.99 -8.21 -8.75
CA ILE A 16 2.51 -7.08 -7.93
C ILE A 16 2.91 -7.26 -6.47
N VAL A 17 3.01 -8.52 -6.02
CA VAL A 17 3.18 -8.89 -4.62
C VAL A 17 4.17 -10.06 -4.45
N GLY A 18 5.01 -9.97 -3.42
CA GLY A 18 6.12 -10.90 -3.21
C GLY A 18 5.85 -11.99 -2.17
N LEU A 19 5.38 -11.60 -0.98
CA LEU A 19 5.28 -12.51 0.16
C LEU A 19 3.92 -13.25 0.23
N PRO A 20 3.88 -14.53 0.66
CA PRO A 20 2.62 -15.26 0.83
C PRO A 20 1.59 -14.55 1.72
N LEU A 21 2.03 -13.90 2.80
CA LEU A 21 1.14 -13.11 3.66
C LEU A 21 0.45 -12.00 2.87
N GLN A 22 1.20 -11.28 2.02
CA GLN A 22 0.66 -10.26 1.13
C GLN A 22 -0.35 -10.85 0.14
N ARG A 23 0.03 -11.95 -0.52
CA ARG A 23 -0.80 -12.64 -1.50
C ARG A 23 -2.15 -13.05 -0.91
N SER A 24 -2.14 -13.54 0.33
CA SER A 24 -3.37 -13.95 1.02
C SER A 24 -4.35 -12.81 1.27
N LEU A 25 -3.86 -11.57 1.49
CA LEU A 25 -4.73 -10.39 1.61
C LEU A 25 -5.34 -10.01 0.26
N PHE A 26 -4.56 -10.10 -0.81
CA PHE A 26 -5.04 -9.90 -2.17
C PHE A 26 -6.01 -10.99 -2.62
N GLY A 27 -5.92 -12.22 -2.08
CA GLY A 27 -6.89 -13.28 -2.34
C GLY A 27 -8.32 -12.94 -1.87
N GLN A 28 -8.49 -11.92 -1.03
CA GLN A 28 -9.80 -11.38 -0.64
C GLN A 28 -10.33 -10.31 -1.60
N ALA A 29 -9.55 -9.92 -2.61
CA ALA A 29 -9.92 -8.93 -3.62
C ALA A 29 -11.19 -9.27 -4.39
N ALA A 30 -11.54 -10.55 -4.53
CA ALA A 30 -12.79 -10.99 -5.14
C ALA A 30 -14.04 -10.46 -4.40
N ARG A 31 -13.90 -9.95 -3.16
CA ARG A 31 -14.98 -9.29 -2.43
C ARG A 31 -15.06 -7.77 -2.68
N ALA A 32 -14.16 -7.19 -3.48
CA ALA A 32 -14.05 -5.75 -3.68
C ALA A 32 -15.35 -5.07 -4.12
N ALA A 33 -16.13 -5.72 -4.97
CA ALA A 33 -17.44 -5.24 -5.41
C ALA A 33 -18.41 -4.96 -4.26
N THR A 34 -18.42 -5.80 -3.22
CA THR A 34 -19.27 -5.61 -2.04
C THR A 34 -18.81 -4.47 -1.13
N THR A 35 -17.55 -4.02 -1.29
CA THR A 35 -16.93 -3.07 -0.36
C THR A 35 -17.16 -1.60 -0.72
N ILE A 36 -17.53 -1.31 -1.96
CA ILE A 36 -17.81 0.06 -2.47
C ILE A 36 -19.20 0.58 -2.09
N GLY A 37 -20.02 -0.22 -1.42
CA GLY A 37 -21.35 0.19 -0.95
C GLY A 37 -22.34 0.48 -2.08
N LEU A 38 -22.14 -0.12 -3.26
CA LEU A 38 -22.99 0.12 -4.42
C LEU A 38 -24.18 -0.86 -4.42
N PRO A 39 -25.42 -0.35 -4.50
CA PRO A 39 -26.61 -1.19 -4.56
C PRO A 39 -26.65 -1.95 -5.89
N GLY A 40 -26.78 -3.27 -5.84
CA GLY A 40 -26.90 -4.13 -7.03
C GLY A 40 -25.68 -5.00 -7.35
N LEU A 41 -24.52 -4.73 -6.74
CA LEU A 41 -23.43 -5.72 -6.64
C LEU A 41 -23.75 -6.67 -5.48
N THR A 42 -24.70 -7.58 -5.70
CA THR A 42 -24.99 -8.63 -4.72
C THR A 42 -23.75 -9.50 -4.52
N SER A 43 -23.69 -10.19 -3.38
CA SER A 43 -22.65 -11.15 -3.01
C SER A 43 -22.42 -12.30 -4.01
N GLU A 44 -23.23 -12.39 -5.07
CA GLU A 44 -23.17 -13.40 -6.13
C GLU A 44 -22.27 -12.98 -7.30
N GLN A 45 -21.96 -11.69 -7.45
CA GLN A 45 -20.95 -11.23 -8.41
C GLN A 45 -19.62 -11.10 -7.70
N GLU A 46 -18.86 -12.21 -7.67
CA GLU A 46 -17.45 -12.16 -7.29
C GLU A 46 -16.72 -11.16 -8.18
N PHE A 47 -16.00 -10.22 -7.58
CA PHE A 47 -15.19 -9.28 -8.32
C PHE A 47 -14.14 -10.06 -9.13
N PRO A 48 -14.01 -9.81 -10.45
CA PRO A 48 -13.26 -10.65 -11.39
C PRO A 48 -11.73 -10.57 -11.26
N ALA A 49 -11.20 -10.24 -10.08
CA ALA A 49 -9.78 -10.17 -9.81
C ALA A 49 -9.27 -11.46 -9.18
N GLN A 50 -8.30 -12.09 -9.84
CA GLN A 50 -7.62 -13.27 -9.34
C GLN A 50 -6.12 -13.02 -9.30
N LEU A 51 -5.49 -13.46 -8.22
CA LEU A 51 -4.05 -13.43 -8.05
C LEU A 51 -3.51 -14.85 -8.17
N ASP A 52 -2.52 -15.07 -9.01
CA ASP A 52 -1.89 -16.38 -9.14
C ASP A 52 -0.79 -16.60 -8.09
N GLU A 53 -0.15 -17.78 -8.14
CA GLU A 53 0.95 -18.13 -7.24
C GLU A 53 2.25 -17.37 -7.51
N ASN A 54 2.38 -16.67 -8.64
CA ASN A 54 3.53 -15.82 -8.98
C ASN A 54 3.33 -14.36 -8.54
N GLY A 55 2.15 -14.04 -8.00
CA GLY A 55 1.78 -12.66 -7.64
C GLY A 55 1.34 -11.82 -8.83
N ASP A 56 0.92 -12.46 -9.92
CA ASP A 56 0.33 -11.81 -11.09
C ASP A 56 -1.18 -11.62 -10.87
N LEU A 57 -1.66 -10.39 -11.11
CA LEU A 57 -3.08 -10.07 -11.05
C LEU A 57 -3.70 -10.20 -12.42
N PHE A 58 -4.78 -10.96 -12.48
CA PHE A 58 -5.63 -11.12 -13.64
C PHE A 58 -6.99 -10.48 -13.35
N LEU A 59 -7.56 -9.84 -14.37
CA LEU A 59 -8.91 -9.29 -14.34
C LEU A 59 -9.71 -9.93 -15.46
N ASP A 60 -10.87 -10.53 -15.16
CA ASP A 60 -11.83 -10.92 -16.20
C ASP A 60 -12.47 -9.67 -16.80
N ARG A 61 -12.01 -9.35 -18.02
CA ARG A 61 -12.41 -8.15 -18.77
C ARG A 61 -13.90 -8.10 -19.07
N SER A 62 -14.56 -9.26 -19.23
CA SER A 62 -15.99 -9.31 -19.53
C SER A 62 -16.81 -8.83 -18.34
N GLN A 63 -16.46 -9.29 -17.14
CA GLN A 63 -17.09 -8.85 -15.90
C GLN A 63 -16.73 -7.41 -15.53
N VAL A 64 -15.50 -6.96 -15.80
CA VAL A 64 -15.13 -5.54 -15.64
C VAL A 64 -15.98 -4.66 -16.56
N ALA A 65 -16.29 -5.10 -17.79
CA ALA A 65 -17.17 -4.38 -18.70
C ALA A 65 -18.62 -4.31 -18.20
N VAL A 66 -19.16 -5.42 -17.67
CA VAL A 66 -20.49 -5.46 -17.05
C VAL A 66 -20.55 -4.50 -15.86
N LEU A 67 -19.56 -4.57 -14.96
CA LEU A 67 -19.44 -3.67 -13.80
C LEU A 67 -19.36 -2.21 -14.23
N THR A 68 -18.55 -1.93 -15.26
CA THR A 68 -18.39 -0.60 -15.84
C THR A 68 -19.70 -0.02 -16.36
N GLU A 69 -20.51 -0.83 -17.04
CA GLU A 69 -21.80 -0.37 -17.57
C GLU A 69 -22.82 -0.15 -16.45
N ALA A 70 -22.88 -1.07 -15.48
CA ALA A 70 -23.75 -0.93 -14.31
C ALA A 70 -23.44 0.33 -13.49
N LEU A 71 -22.15 0.60 -13.24
CA LEU A 71 -21.66 1.75 -12.45
C LEU A 71 -22.16 3.10 -12.97
N ARG A 72 -22.27 3.26 -14.30
CA ARG A 72 -22.73 4.52 -14.91
C ARG A 72 -24.16 4.88 -14.50
N SER A 73 -25.03 3.87 -14.49
CA SER A 73 -26.44 4.03 -14.11
C SER A 73 -26.61 4.38 -12.62
N TRP A 74 -25.58 4.11 -11.82
CA TRP A 74 -25.60 4.30 -10.37
C TRP A 74 -25.05 5.64 -9.89
N PHE A 75 -24.54 6.53 -10.75
CA PHE A 75 -24.05 7.84 -10.29
C PHE A 75 -25.18 8.84 -10.03
N THR A 76 -25.94 8.62 -8.96
CA THR A 76 -26.80 9.64 -8.33
C THR A 76 -26.00 10.38 -7.25
N PRO A 77 -26.43 11.57 -6.80
CA PRO A 77 -25.76 12.27 -5.70
C PRO A 77 -25.62 11.42 -4.43
N GLU A 78 -26.65 10.67 -4.07
CA GLU A 78 -26.71 9.86 -2.83
C GLU A 78 -25.73 8.70 -2.87
N THR A 79 -25.65 7.98 -4.00
CA THR A 79 -24.72 6.86 -4.16
C THR A 79 -23.27 7.34 -4.27
N LEU A 80 -23.02 8.50 -4.87
CA LEU A 80 -21.71 9.13 -4.90
C LEU A 80 -21.26 9.54 -3.49
N GLU A 81 -22.14 10.13 -2.70
CA GLU A 81 -21.87 10.45 -1.29
C GLU A 81 -21.59 9.18 -0.48
N GLN A 82 -22.38 8.11 -0.66
CA GLN A 82 -22.17 6.82 0.01
C GLN A 82 -20.83 6.17 -0.39
N MET A 83 -20.49 6.18 -1.68
CA MET A 83 -19.22 5.64 -2.18
C MET A 83 -18.03 6.38 -1.56
N HIS A 84 -18.08 7.71 -1.52
CA HIS A 84 -17.06 8.52 -0.88
C HIS A 84 -16.96 8.27 0.62
N ALA A 85 -18.09 8.25 1.34
CA ALA A 85 -18.11 7.99 2.77
C ALA A 85 -17.53 6.61 3.10
N THR A 86 -17.94 5.56 2.38
CA THR A 86 -17.48 4.19 2.60
C THR A 86 -15.97 4.06 2.33
N HIS A 87 -15.48 4.67 1.25
CA HIS A 87 -14.06 4.67 0.91
C HIS A 87 -13.24 5.44 1.95
N ALA A 88 -13.66 6.66 2.33
CA ALA A 88 -12.97 7.45 3.34
C ALA A 88 -12.94 6.74 4.70
N THR A 89 -14.05 6.14 5.12
CA THR A 89 -14.11 5.35 6.36
C THR A 89 -13.17 4.14 6.31
N ALA A 90 -13.05 3.44 5.17
CA ALA A 90 -12.12 2.32 5.04
C ALA A 90 -10.66 2.77 5.20
N CYS A 91 -10.27 3.88 4.55
CA CYS A 91 -8.93 4.45 4.65
C CYS A 91 -8.61 4.92 6.08
N HIS A 92 -9.53 5.67 6.72
CA HIS A 92 -9.35 6.11 8.11
C HIS A 92 -9.27 4.94 9.09
N ALA A 93 -10.17 3.96 8.96
CA ALA A 93 -10.17 2.78 9.83
C ALA A 93 -8.88 1.96 9.71
N LEU A 94 -8.27 1.92 8.52
CA LEU A 94 -6.96 1.28 8.33
C LEU A 94 -5.84 2.05 9.04
N VAL A 95 -5.82 3.38 8.93
CA VAL A 95 -4.85 4.23 9.63
C VAL A 95 -4.99 4.06 11.14
N ASP A 96 -6.21 4.18 11.68
CA ASP A 96 -6.47 4.03 13.12
C ASP A 96 -6.06 2.65 13.63
N ALA A 97 -6.39 1.59 12.88
CA ALA A 97 -5.99 0.23 13.23
C ALA A 97 -4.46 0.05 13.21
N THR A 98 -3.77 0.68 12.25
CA THR A 98 -2.31 0.65 12.11
C THR A 98 -1.64 1.32 13.30
N GLU A 99 -2.05 2.54 13.63
CA GLU A 99 -1.48 3.30 14.75
C GLU A 99 -1.80 2.64 16.10
N ASN A 100 -3.01 2.08 16.24
CA ASN A 100 -3.33 1.29 17.42
C ASN A 100 -2.43 0.06 17.56
N ALA A 101 -2.24 -0.72 16.48
CA ALA A 101 -1.34 -1.88 16.48
C ALA A 101 0.08 -1.49 16.87
N ALA A 102 0.64 -0.43 16.26
CA ALA A 102 1.97 0.06 16.57
C ALA A 102 2.14 0.43 18.05
N ARG A 103 1.11 1.04 18.65
CA ARG A 103 1.12 1.48 20.05
C ARG A 103 1.08 0.32 21.04
N VAL A 104 0.32 -0.74 20.76
CA VAL A 104 0.05 -1.80 21.75
C VAL A 104 0.82 -3.10 21.49
N ALA A 105 1.38 -3.32 20.30
CA ALA A 105 1.93 -4.62 19.89
C ALA A 105 2.87 -5.25 20.94
N ALA A 106 3.84 -4.48 21.46
CA ALA A 106 4.85 -4.98 22.40
C ALA A 106 4.30 -5.44 23.75
N SER A 107 3.09 -5.02 24.14
CA SER A 107 2.46 -5.38 25.42
C SER A 107 1.34 -6.42 25.29
N LEU A 108 1.03 -6.88 24.07
CA LEU A 108 -0.05 -7.83 23.84
C LEU A 108 0.37 -9.27 24.11
N GLU A 109 -0.51 -10.03 24.75
CA GLU A 109 -0.43 -11.49 24.74
C GLU A 109 -0.67 -12.05 23.32
N SER A 110 -0.18 -13.26 23.06
CA SER A 110 -0.25 -13.90 21.74
C SER A 110 -1.68 -13.97 21.17
N ALA A 111 -2.69 -14.29 21.97
CA ALA A 111 -4.08 -14.37 21.50
C ALA A 111 -4.62 -13.00 21.06
N SER A 112 -4.33 -11.94 21.84
CA SER A 112 -4.71 -10.57 21.52
C SER A 112 -3.96 -10.04 20.29
N ALA A 113 -2.68 -10.38 20.14
CA ALA A 113 -1.89 -10.04 18.96
C ALA A 113 -2.44 -10.71 17.69
N ARG A 114 -2.89 -11.98 17.75
CA ARG A 114 -3.56 -12.66 16.63
C ARG A 114 -4.85 -11.96 16.23
N LYS A 115 -5.71 -11.65 17.20
CA LYS A 115 -6.99 -10.95 16.94
C LYS A 115 -6.76 -9.57 16.31
N LEU A 116 -5.75 -8.84 16.78
CA LEU A 116 -5.43 -7.53 16.22
C LEU A 116 -4.82 -7.65 14.81
N SER A 117 -4.00 -8.68 14.56
CA SER A 117 -3.48 -9.00 13.23
C SER A 117 -4.60 -9.33 12.24
N GLU A 118 -5.57 -10.14 12.65
CA GLU A 118 -6.77 -10.45 11.85
C GLU A 118 -7.55 -9.19 11.50
N ASN A 119 -7.83 -8.34 12.51
CA ASN A 119 -8.56 -7.10 12.28
C ASN A 119 -7.81 -6.18 11.31
N LEU A 120 -6.50 -5.99 11.51
CA LEU A 120 -5.68 -5.15 10.64
C LEU A 120 -5.65 -5.70 9.21
N ALA A 121 -5.46 -7.00 9.04
CA ALA A 121 -5.48 -7.66 7.75
C ALA A 121 -6.81 -7.51 7.02
N ASN A 122 -7.93 -7.61 7.73
CA ASN A 122 -9.26 -7.36 7.16
C ASN A 122 -9.41 -5.91 6.68
N LYS A 123 -8.87 -4.92 7.40
CA LYS A 123 -8.84 -3.52 6.94
C LYS A 123 -7.92 -3.31 5.75
N MET A 124 -6.76 -3.97 5.72
CA MET A 124 -5.84 -3.92 4.58
C MET A 124 -6.49 -4.52 3.32
N ALA A 125 -7.11 -5.69 3.44
CA ALA A 125 -7.85 -6.34 2.36
C ALA A 125 -8.98 -5.45 1.81
N LEU A 126 -9.69 -4.75 2.71
CA LEU A 126 -10.71 -3.78 2.34
C LEU A 126 -10.14 -2.61 1.52
N VAL A 127 -8.99 -2.04 1.90
CA VAL A 127 -8.35 -0.96 1.13
C VAL A 127 -7.77 -1.45 -0.20
N LEU A 128 -7.23 -2.67 -0.24
CA LEU A 128 -6.73 -3.28 -1.48
C LEU A 128 -7.82 -3.43 -2.56
N ALA A 129 -9.06 -3.69 -2.14
CA ALA A 129 -10.21 -3.69 -3.05
C ALA A 129 -10.35 -2.34 -3.79
N TYR A 130 -10.29 -1.22 -3.06
CA TYR A 130 -10.27 0.12 -3.67
C TYR A 130 -9.08 0.31 -4.60
N GLY A 131 -7.91 -0.24 -4.26
CA GLY A 131 -6.73 -0.26 -5.12
C GLY A 131 -6.97 -0.88 -6.50
N ILE A 132 -7.76 -1.95 -6.58
CA ILE A 132 -8.09 -2.58 -7.87
C ILE A 132 -9.19 -1.80 -8.61
N LEU A 133 -10.19 -1.32 -7.89
CA LEU A 133 -11.27 -0.49 -8.46
C LEU A 133 -10.76 0.84 -9.04
N SER A 134 -9.70 1.39 -8.45
CA SER A 134 -9.04 2.62 -8.90
C SER A 134 -8.54 2.56 -10.35
N LYS A 135 -8.44 1.35 -10.92
CA LYS A 135 -7.99 1.13 -12.29
C LYS A 135 -9.04 1.46 -13.35
N PHE A 136 -10.29 1.66 -12.95
CA PHE A 136 -11.37 2.02 -13.89
C PHE A 136 -12.40 3.00 -13.30
N VAL A 137 -12.67 3.00 -11.99
CA VAL A 137 -13.64 3.93 -11.37
C VAL A 137 -13.33 5.41 -11.66
N PRO A 138 -12.09 5.91 -11.56
CA PRO A 138 -11.77 7.30 -11.89
C PRO A 138 -12.11 7.65 -13.35
N ASP A 139 -11.85 6.76 -14.29
CA ASP A 139 -12.19 6.95 -15.70
C ASP A 139 -13.71 7.02 -15.92
N LEU A 140 -14.49 6.24 -15.16
CA LEU A 140 -15.95 6.30 -15.22
C LEU A 140 -16.50 7.60 -14.67
N LEU A 141 -15.96 8.08 -13.55
CA LEU A 141 -16.32 9.36 -12.96
C LEU A 141 -15.97 10.52 -13.91
N LEU A 142 -14.80 10.46 -14.55
CA LEU A 142 -14.38 11.42 -15.58
C LEU A 142 -15.33 11.44 -16.79
N ARG A 143 -15.73 10.27 -17.31
CA ARG A 143 -16.70 10.20 -18.41
C ARG A 143 -18.08 10.70 -18.01
N ALA A 144 -18.50 10.44 -16.77
CA ALA A 144 -19.77 10.94 -16.24
C ALA A 144 -19.77 12.47 -16.09
N LEU A 145 -18.63 13.06 -15.69
CA LEU A 145 -18.44 14.52 -15.66
C LEU A 145 -18.54 15.12 -17.06
N ALA A 146 -17.80 14.57 -18.03
CA ALA A 146 -17.86 15.02 -19.41
C ALA A 146 -19.28 14.91 -20.00
N GLY A 147 -19.99 13.80 -19.73
CA GLY A 147 -21.38 13.61 -20.14
C GLY A 147 -22.37 14.57 -19.47
N ALA A 148 -22.02 15.13 -18.32
CA ALA A 148 -22.78 16.18 -17.64
C ALA A 148 -22.40 17.61 -18.10
N GLY A 149 -21.52 17.73 -19.09
CA GLY A 149 -21.06 19.01 -19.65
C GLY A 149 -19.91 19.67 -18.89
N ASP A 150 -19.26 18.95 -17.96
CA ASP A 150 -18.06 19.46 -17.28
C ASP A 150 -16.86 19.44 -18.24
N VAL A 151 -16.22 20.60 -18.40
CA VAL A 151 -15.04 20.81 -19.26
C VAL A 151 -13.80 21.19 -18.45
N GLU A 152 -13.93 21.24 -17.12
CA GLU A 152 -12.81 21.55 -16.23
C GLU A 152 -11.78 20.41 -16.20
N PRO A 153 -10.51 20.70 -15.89
CA PRO A 153 -9.52 19.67 -15.65
C PRO A 153 -9.94 18.75 -14.47
N PRO A 154 -9.42 17.51 -14.43
CA PRO A 154 -9.67 16.61 -13.30
C PRO A 154 -9.30 17.26 -11.96
N PRO A 155 -10.09 17.03 -10.91
CA PRO A 155 -9.93 17.64 -9.59
C PRO A 155 -8.80 16.99 -8.79
N PHE A 156 -7.58 17.05 -9.31
CA PHE A 156 -6.40 16.59 -8.58
C PHE A 156 -6.20 17.40 -7.28
N PRO A 157 -5.63 16.79 -6.22
CA PRO A 157 -5.27 17.52 -5.02
C PRO A 157 -4.29 18.66 -5.34
N GLU A 158 -4.39 19.77 -4.61
CA GLU A 158 -3.50 20.94 -4.76
C GLU A 158 -2.02 20.57 -4.64
N LYS A 159 -1.74 19.59 -3.78
CA LYS A 159 -0.42 19.03 -3.55
C LYS A 159 -0.52 17.51 -3.65
N SER A 160 0.21 16.93 -4.60
CA SER A 160 0.29 15.48 -4.74
C SER A 160 1.11 14.87 -3.60
N ALA A 161 0.81 13.63 -3.22
CA ALA A 161 1.59 12.89 -2.23
C ALA A 161 3.05 12.73 -2.66
N GLY A 162 3.29 12.58 -3.97
CA GLY A 162 4.65 12.58 -4.53
C GLY A 162 5.38 13.92 -4.37
N ALA A 163 4.67 15.06 -4.49
CA ALA A 163 5.26 16.37 -4.25
C ALA A 163 5.55 16.59 -2.75
N GLU A 164 4.68 16.13 -1.85
CA GLU A 164 4.94 16.11 -0.40
C GLU A 164 6.21 15.32 -0.08
N LEU A 165 6.28 14.08 -0.56
CA LEU A 165 7.41 13.19 -0.34
C LEU A 165 8.73 13.78 -0.86
N MET A 166 8.70 14.40 -2.04
CA MET A 166 9.89 15.04 -2.61
C MET A 166 10.33 16.28 -1.79
N GLN A 167 9.38 17.07 -1.29
CA GLN A 167 9.69 18.20 -0.40
C GLN A 167 10.31 17.73 0.91
N ASP A 168 9.77 16.68 1.52
CA ASP A 168 10.30 16.11 2.75
C ASP A 168 11.69 15.51 2.52
N THR A 169 11.89 14.82 1.39
CA THR A 169 13.19 14.24 1.01
C THR A 169 14.23 15.34 0.80
N PHE A 170 13.85 16.45 0.16
CA PHE A 170 14.73 17.62 0.00
C PHE A 170 15.03 18.31 1.33
N GLY A 171 14.07 18.35 2.26
CA GLY A 171 14.27 18.80 3.63
C GLY A 171 15.30 17.95 4.37
N LEU A 172 15.22 16.63 4.24
CA LEU A 172 16.20 15.70 4.80
C LEU A 172 17.59 15.91 4.22
N TYR A 173 17.71 16.04 2.89
CA TYR A 173 18.96 16.38 2.21
C TYR A 173 19.63 17.62 2.82
N LYS A 174 18.88 18.72 2.94
CA LYS A 174 19.38 19.96 3.53
C LYS A 174 19.85 19.79 4.98
N ALA A 175 19.10 19.03 5.78
CA ALA A 175 19.45 18.77 7.17
C ALA A 175 20.74 17.94 7.30
N CYS A 176 20.95 16.95 6.42
CA CYS A 176 22.19 16.18 6.36
C CYS A 176 23.39 17.05 5.93
N CYS A 177 23.23 17.85 4.87
CA CYS A 177 24.29 18.76 4.41
C CYS A 177 24.66 19.81 5.46
N ALA A 178 23.71 20.32 6.23
CA ALA A 178 23.97 21.24 7.34
C ALA A 178 24.76 20.61 8.50
N LEU A 179 24.93 19.28 8.50
CA LEU A 179 25.76 18.52 9.43
C LEU A 179 27.03 17.97 8.77
N ASP A 180 27.42 18.54 7.63
CA ASP A 180 28.58 18.14 6.81
C ASP A 180 28.49 16.71 6.23
N TYR A 181 27.27 16.20 6.04
CA TYR A 181 27.03 14.94 5.33
C TYR A 181 26.44 15.20 3.95
N THR A 182 27.32 15.27 2.93
CA THR A 182 26.89 15.23 1.52
C THR A 182 26.29 13.86 1.18
N PRO A 183 25.49 13.74 0.12
CA PRO A 183 24.94 12.45 -0.31
C PRO A 183 26.03 11.38 -0.55
N GLN A 184 27.15 11.74 -1.19
CA GLN A 184 28.31 10.86 -1.36
C GLN A 184 28.86 10.35 -0.03
N ARG A 185 29.08 11.27 0.91
CA ARG A 185 29.65 10.94 2.22
C ARG A 185 28.70 10.07 3.02
N LEU A 186 27.42 10.45 3.07
CA LEU A 186 26.37 9.71 3.75
C LEU A 186 26.28 8.28 3.20
N HIS A 187 26.32 8.10 1.88
CA HIS A 187 26.27 6.78 1.26
C HIS A 187 27.47 5.89 1.62
N ARG A 188 28.68 6.46 1.70
CA ARG A 188 29.90 5.72 2.06
C ARG A 188 29.99 5.38 3.54
N GLU A 189 29.54 6.27 4.41
CA GLU A 189 29.70 6.13 5.87
C GLU A 189 28.52 5.40 6.54
N TRP A 190 27.36 5.32 5.90
CA TRP A 190 26.19 4.67 6.50
C TRP A 190 26.43 3.18 6.82
N PRO A 191 25.98 2.67 8.00
CA PRO A 191 25.27 3.35 9.09
C PRO A 191 26.18 4.00 10.15
N ARG A 192 27.50 4.02 9.94
CA ARG A 192 28.53 4.54 10.88
C ARG A 192 28.65 6.07 10.82
N VAL A 193 27.53 6.76 10.87
CA VAL A 193 27.45 8.24 10.86
C VAL A 193 27.27 8.79 12.28
N SER A 194 27.34 10.11 12.42
CA SER A 194 27.04 10.77 13.70
C SER A 194 25.63 10.40 14.23
N PRO A 195 25.42 10.30 15.56
CA PRO A 195 24.12 9.97 16.13
C PRO A 195 22.99 10.90 15.68
N LYS A 196 23.30 12.17 15.45
CA LYS A 196 22.32 13.17 14.98
C LYS A 196 21.82 12.86 13.57
N VAL A 197 22.72 12.50 12.64
CA VAL A 197 22.35 12.11 11.27
C VAL A 197 21.62 10.77 11.26
N PHE A 198 22.10 9.81 12.06
CA PHE A 198 21.43 8.52 12.22
C PHE A 198 19.97 8.69 12.67
N HIS A 199 19.73 9.54 13.68
CA HIS A 199 18.38 9.84 14.17
C HIS A 199 17.54 10.58 13.12
N LEU A 200 18.10 11.57 12.41
CA LEU A 200 17.38 12.28 11.34
C LEU A 200 16.87 11.33 10.25
N ILE A 201 17.72 10.41 9.78
CA ILE A 201 17.34 9.42 8.76
C ILE A 201 16.25 8.49 9.31
N ARG A 202 16.39 7.99 10.54
CA ARG A 202 15.39 7.09 11.15
C ARG A 202 14.03 7.77 11.35
N GLU A 203 13.99 9.00 11.83
CA GLU A 203 12.74 9.76 12.00
C GLU A 203 12.10 10.10 10.65
N PHE A 204 12.90 10.39 9.63
CA PHE A 204 12.39 10.51 8.28
C PHE A 204 11.76 9.20 7.80
N CYS A 205 12.47 8.07 7.93
CA CYS A 205 11.96 6.76 7.51
C CYS A 205 10.65 6.41 8.22
N LYS A 206 10.57 6.64 9.54
CA LYS A 206 9.35 6.41 10.34
C LYS A 206 8.16 7.23 9.84
N ARG A 207 8.36 8.51 9.52
CA ARG A 207 7.30 9.39 9.00
C ARG A 207 6.86 8.98 7.60
N GLN A 208 7.82 8.64 6.73
CA GLN A 208 7.56 8.30 5.34
C GLN A 208 7.26 6.81 5.10
N THR A 209 7.24 6.00 6.17
CA THR A 209 6.89 4.58 6.10
C THR A 209 5.52 4.42 5.44
N GLY A 210 5.50 3.60 4.39
CA GLY A 210 4.36 3.43 3.51
C GLY A 210 4.70 3.77 2.05
N PHE A 211 5.55 4.75 1.80
CA PHE A 211 5.96 5.05 0.44
C PHE A 211 7.00 4.04 -0.06
N GLY A 212 6.85 3.57 -1.30
CA GLY A 212 7.73 2.59 -1.92
C GLY A 212 7.01 1.67 -2.91
N PRO A 213 7.70 0.65 -3.44
CA PRO A 213 7.11 -0.35 -4.33
C PRO A 213 6.03 -1.16 -3.62
N LEU A 214 4.98 -1.61 -4.31
CA LEU A 214 3.86 -2.30 -3.66
C LEU A 214 4.25 -3.65 -3.00
N ALA A 215 5.19 -4.40 -3.58
CA ALA A 215 5.70 -5.65 -3.02
C ALA A 215 6.33 -5.38 -1.64
N TRP A 216 5.79 -6.02 -0.59
CA TRP A 216 6.14 -5.69 0.79
C TRP A 216 7.61 -5.91 1.08
N ASP A 217 8.17 -7.00 0.58
CA ASP A 217 9.58 -7.35 0.70
C ASP A 217 10.50 -6.30 0.08
N SER A 218 10.10 -5.64 -1.02
CA SER A 218 10.94 -4.61 -1.65
C SER A 218 11.19 -3.38 -0.76
N PRO A 219 12.42 -2.83 -0.77
CA PRO A 219 12.76 -1.63 -0.01
C PRO A 219 11.99 -0.40 -0.46
N GLY A 220 11.41 0.30 0.51
CA GLY A 220 10.83 1.62 0.37
C GLY A 220 11.38 2.58 1.44
N TYR A 221 10.61 3.63 1.72
CA TYR A 221 11.01 4.70 2.64
C TYR A 221 11.08 4.26 4.11
N GLU A 222 10.60 3.06 4.44
CA GLU A 222 10.82 2.46 5.76
C GLU A 222 12.27 1.99 5.99
N ASP A 223 13.07 1.86 4.92
CA ASP A 223 14.45 1.37 4.98
C ASP A 223 15.47 2.52 4.87
N PRO A 224 16.29 2.76 5.91
CA PRO A 224 17.35 3.75 5.85
C PRO A 224 18.34 3.56 4.71
N ASP A 225 18.68 2.33 4.35
CA ASP A 225 19.64 2.06 3.27
C ASP A 225 19.06 2.49 1.91
N TYR A 226 17.75 2.29 1.72
CA TYR A 226 17.02 2.79 0.56
C TYR A 226 17.02 4.31 0.52
N VAL A 227 16.70 4.98 1.63
CA VAL A 227 16.66 6.44 1.70
C VAL A 227 18.06 7.04 1.44
N VAL A 228 19.12 6.45 1.98
CA VAL A 228 20.49 6.90 1.75
C VAL A 228 20.89 6.76 0.27
N ARG A 229 20.58 5.63 -0.36
CA ARG A 229 20.79 5.44 -1.81
C ARG A 229 19.96 6.41 -2.65
N LEU A 230 18.70 6.65 -2.24
CA LEU A 230 17.82 7.62 -2.88
C LEU A 230 18.44 9.01 -2.83
N LEU A 231 18.90 9.47 -1.65
CA LEU A 231 19.54 10.77 -1.49
C LEU A 231 20.78 10.90 -2.38
N HIS A 232 21.62 9.86 -2.43
CA HIS A 232 22.76 9.80 -3.35
C HIS A 232 22.31 9.96 -4.80
N SER A 233 21.42 9.08 -5.29
CA SER A 233 20.96 9.11 -6.68
C SER A 233 20.25 10.40 -7.08
N ALA A 234 19.53 11.03 -6.15
CA ALA A 234 18.68 12.17 -6.42
C ALA A 234 19.39 13.52 -6.24
N PHE A 235 20.53 13.58 -5.53
CA PHE A 235 21.15 14.84 -5.14
C PHE A 235 22.68 14.90 -5.24
N ASP A 236 23.38 13.84 -5.65
CA ASP A 236 24.86 13.83 -5.72
C ASP A 236 25.45 15.01 -6.50
N ASP A 237 24.82 15.34 -7.63
CA ASP A 237 25.28 16.36 -8.60
C ASP A 237 24.23 17.43 -8.89
N VAL A 238 23.26 17.62 -7.99
CA VAL A 238 22.08 18.44 -8.29
C VAL A 238 22.22 19.88 -7.81
N ASP A 239 21.93 20.82 -8.72
CA ASP A 239 21.74 22.23 -8.38
C ASP A 239 20.51 22.39 -7.45
N VAL A 240 20.82 22.70 -6.19
CA VAL A 240 19.84 22.90 -5.11
C VAL A 240 18.82 23.99 -5.45
N GLU A 241 19.22 25.04 -6.18
CA GLU A 241 18.30 26.09 -6.60
C GLU A 241 17.37 25.62 -7.71
N GLN A 242 17.84 24.74 -8.61
CA GLN A 242 16.99 24.13 -9.63
C GLN A 242 15.91 23.23 -9.00
N VAL A 243 16.27 22.42 -7.99
CA VAL A 243 15.31 21.60 -7.23
C VAL A 243 14.32 22.47 -6.48
N ARG A 244 14.80 23.52 -5.80
CA ARG A 244 13.94 24.46 -5.07
C ARG A 244 12.91 25.12 -6.01
N ARG A 245 13.34 25.55 -7.20
CA ARG A 245 12.44 26.11 -8.22
C ARG A 245 11.40 25.08 -8.65
N ARG A 246 11.78 23.86 -9.02
CA ARG A 246 10.83 22.78 -9.41
C ARG A 246 9.79 22.51 -8.31
N LEU A 247 10.23 22.46 -7.04
CA LEU A 247 9.34 22.26 -5.90
C LEU A 247 8.42 23.45 -5.63
N SER A 248 8.81 24.68 -5.99
CA SER A 248 7.95 25.87 -5.89
C SER A 248 6.85 25.93 -6.95
N PHE A 249 7.07 25.32 -8.12
CA PHE A 249 6.09 25.18 -9.21
C PHE A 249 5.12 24.00 -9.01
N ALA A 250 5.39 23.11 -8.06
CA ALA A 250 4.51 21.96 -7.77
C ALA A 250 3.18 22.35 -7.10
N LYS A 251 2.95 23.64 -6.80
CA LYS A 251 1.63 24.15 -6.42
C LYS A 251 0.74 24.14 -7.67
N ARG A 252 -0.10 23.11 -7.80
CA ARG A 252 -1.14 23.10 -8.84
C ARG A 252 -2.12 24.25 -8.55
N PRO A 253 -2.69 24.90 -9.58
CA PRO A 253 -3.78 25.83 -9.35
C PRO A 253 -4.86 25.11 -8.55
N ALA A 254 -5.28 25.70 -7.42
CA ALA A 254 -6.39 25.17 -6.65
C ALA A 254 -7.60 25.04 -7.58
N VAL A 255 -8.13 23.83 -7.73
CA VAL A 255 -9.46 23.68 -8.31
C VAL A 255 -10.40 24.33 -7.32
N ALA A 256 -10.98 25.46 -7.73
CA ALA A 256 -11.81 26.29 -6.87
C ALA A 256 -12.82 25.40 -6.13
N ALA A 257 -12.86 25.53 -4.80
CA ALA A 257 -13.89 24.90 -4.00
C ALA A 257 -15.25 25.30 -4.60
N SER A 258 -15.99 24.31 -5.09
CA SER A 258 -17.31 24.53 -5.67
C SER A 258 -18.17 25.27 -4.63
N PRO A 259 -18.82 26.40 -4.98
CA PRO A 259 -19.52 27.23 -4.01
C PRO A 259 -20.50 26.40 -3.18
N ALA A 260 -20.42 26.53 -1.86
CA ALA A 260 -21.38 25.93 -0.93
C ALA A 260 -22.77 26.53 -1.22
N GLY A 261 -23.58 25.83 -2.01
CA GLY A 261 -24.92 26.31 -2.35
C GLY A 261 -25.63 25.54 -3.48
N MET A 262 -24.91 24.82 -4.33
CA MET A 262 -25.52 23.96 -5.36
C MET A 262 -24.97 22.54 -5.27
N ARG A 263 -25.70 21.64 -4.60
CA ARG A 263 -25.46 20.18 -4.65
C ARG A 263 -25.89 19.63 -6.01
N THR A 264 -25.20 20.01 -7.08
CA THR A 264 -25.42 19.41 -8.39
C THR A 264 -24.70 18.07 -8.48
N LYS A 265 -25.21 17.18 -9.34
CA LYS A 265 -24.55 15.92 -9.69
C LYS A 265 -23.08 16.14 -10.12
N VAL A 266 -22.77 17.24 -10.81
CA VAL A 266 -21.40 17.63 -11.19
C VAL A 266 -20.52 17.88 -9.97
N SER A 267 -20.99 18.64 -8.97
CA SER A 267 -20.21 18.90 -7.75
C SER A 267 -19.92 17.62 -6.96
N ALA A 268 -20.89 16.71 -6.86
CA ALA A 268 -20.70 15.40 -6.25
C ALA A 268 -19.65 14.57 -7.00
N LEU A 269 -19.79 14.44 -8.32
CA LEU A 269 -18.84 13.72 -9.17
C LEU A 269 -17.41 14.26 -9.04
N ARG A 270 -17.21 15.59 -9.06
CA ARG A 270 -15.87 16.20 -8.91
C ARG A 270 -15.26 15.88 -7.54
N ARG A 271 -16.03 16.00 -6.46
CA ARG A 271 -15.56 15.67 -5.11
C ARG A 271 -15.11 14.21 -4.99
N VAL A 272 -15.96 13.30 -5.46
CA VAL A 272 -15.70 11.86 -5.39
C VAL A 272 -14.49 11.50 -6.24
N LEU A 273 -14.40 12.03 -7.47
CA LEU A 273 -13.24 11.84 -8.33
C LEU A 273 -11.96 12.37 -7.66
N GLY A 274 -11.99 13.56 -7.05
CA GLY A 274 -10.82 14.11 -6.36
C GLY A 274 -10.32 13.20 -5.25
N PHE A 275 -11.23 12.60 -4.47
CA PHE A 275 -10.86 11.62 -3.44
C PHE A 275 -10.21 10.36 -4.04
N TRP A 276 -10.75 9.83 -5.14
CA TRP A 276 -10.14 8.69 -5.84
C TRP A 276 -8.76 9.00 -6.41
N LEU A 277 -8.55 10.22 -6.92
CA LEU A 277 -7.26 10.67 -7.45
C LEU A 277 -6.21 10.83 -6.33
N ASP A 278 -6.58 11.36 -5.16
CA ASP A 278 -5.69 11.39 -3.99
C ASP A 278 -5.38 9.97 -3.48
N PHE A 279 -6.40 9.11 -3.39
CA PHE A 279 -6.21 7.71 -3.02
C PHE A 279 -5.24 6.99 -3.97
N LEU A 280 -5.32 7.21 -5.28
CA LEU A 280 -4.40 6.61 -6.25
C LEU A 280 -2.93 6.93 -5.96
N GLU A 281 -2.64 8.13 -5.47
CA GLU A 281 -1.28 8.53 -5.10
C GLU A 281 -0.84 7.95 -3.75
N ARG A 282 -1.79 7.55 -2.89
CA ARG A 282 -1.57 7.06 -1.52
C ARG A 282 -1.88 5.58 -1.32
N GLU A 283 -2.34 4.86 -2.35
CA GLU A 283 -2.74 3.44 -2.30
C GLU A 283 -1.65 2.59 -1.66
N THR A 284 -0.43 2.70 -2.17
CA THR A 284 0.75 1.98 -1.65
C THR A 284 1.08 2.42 -0.23
N TRP A 285 0.95 3.72 0.08
CA TRP A 285 1.18 4.26 1.41
C TRP A 285 0.29 3.62 2.46
N TYR A 286 -1.03 3.57 2.24
CA TYR A 286 -1.97 2.96 3.18
C TYR A 286 -1.61 1.50 3.50
N VAL A 287 -1.40 0.69 2.45
CA VAL A 287 -1.19 -0.75 2.61
C VAL A 287 0.19 -1.07 3.19
N ARG A 288 1.25 -0.44 2.67
CA ARG A 288 2.61 -0.67 3.18
C ARG A 288 2.77 -0.13 4.58
N ARG A 289 2.18 1.03 4.90
CA ARG A 289 2.25 1.59 6.25
C ARG A 289 1.56 0.64 7.23
N ALA A 290 0.38 0.15 6.90
CA ALA A 290 -0.31 -0.85 7.71
C ALA A 290 0.55 -2.10 7.93
N PHE A 291 1.24 -2.58 6.89
CA PHE A 291 2.14 -3.71 7.02
C PHE A 291 3.36 -3.41 7.91
N TYR A 292 4.11 -2.35 7.64
CA TYR A 292 5.37 -2.07 8.34
C TYR A 292 5.20 -1.48 9.73
N VAL A 293 4.19 -0.62 9.94
CA VAL A 293 3.93 0.04 11.22
C VAL A 293 3.00 -0.79 12.10
N GLY A 294 2.05 -1.51 11.50
CA GLY A 294 1.07 -2.29 12.24
C GLY A 294 1.37 -3.79 12.28
N MET A 295 1.44 -4.44 11.12
CA MET A 295 1.54 -5.90 11.02
C MET A 295 2.89 -6.42 11.51
N VAL A 296 4.01 -5.84 11.09
CA VAL A 296 5.36 -6.32 11.46
C VAL A 296 5.55 -6.36 12.99
N PRO A 297 5.23 -5.30 13.77
CA PRO A 297 5.29 -5.37 15.23
C PRO A 297 4.42 -6.46 15.84
N LEU A 298 3.23 -6.71 15.28
CA LEU A 298 2.37 -7.81 15.72
C LEU A 298 2.98 -9.18 15.40
N LEU A 299 3.58 -9.34 14.23
CA LEU A 299 4.30 -10.57 13.87
C LEU A 299 5.51 -10.80 14.77
N GLN A 300 6.26 -9.74 15.10
CA GLN A 300 7.38 -9.81 16.04
C GLN A 300 6.91 -10.28 17.42
N GLN A 301 5.78 -9.75 17.91
CA GLN A 301 5.17 -10.19 19.17
C GLN A 301 4.73 -11.66 19.12
N LEU A 302 4.20 -12.12 17.98
CA LEU A 302 3.78 -13.51 17.78
C LEU A 302 4.95 -14.48 17.66
N ALA A 303 6.11 -14.03 17.18
CA ALA A 303 7.28 -14.87 16.93
C ALA A 303 7.71 -15.66 18.17
N ALA A 304 7.76 -15.02 19.34
CA ALA A 304 8.12 -15.70 20.59
C ALA A 304 7.16 -16.86 20.94
N GLY A 305 5.85 -16.65 20.77
CA GLY A 305 4.85 -17.68 21.03
C GLY A 305 4.90 -18.83 20.02
N TYR A 306 5.19 -18.54 18.75
CA TYR A 306 5.35 -19.58 17.72
C TYR A 306 6.63 -20.39 17.90
N LEU A 307 7.75 -19.75 18.28
CA LEU A 307 9.01 -20.44 18.60
C LEU A 307 8.85 -21.46 19.74
N GLN A 308 8.05 -21.13 20.76
CA GLN A 308 7.77 -22.06 21.87
C GLN A 308 6.95 -23.27 21.41
N LYS A 309 5.96 -23.06 20.53
CA LYS A 309 5.09 -24.14 20.03
C LYS A 309 5.78 -24.99 18.96
N ILE A 310 6.59 -24.38 18.10
CA ILE A 310 7.23 -25.02 16.96
C ILE A 310 8.70 -24.53 16.90
N PRO A 311 9.63 -25.20 17.60
CA PRO A 311 11.02 -24.75 17.73
C PRO A 311 11.81 -24.66 16.42
N THR A 312 11.34 -25.32 15.37
CA THR A 312 11.99 -25.32 14.05
C THR A 312 11.68 -24.08 13.23
N LEU A 313 10.64 -23.31 13.58
CA LEU A 313 10.32 -22.06 12.89
C LEU A 313 11.29 -20.96 13.29
N GLN A 314 11.58 -20.05 12.36
CA GLN A 314 12.29 -18.81 12.59
C GLN A 314 11.30 -17.64 12.54
N PRO A 315 11.58 -16.49 13.19
CA PRO A 315 10.69 -15.32 13.12
C PRO A 315 10.33 -14.90 11.68
N VAL A 316 11.29 -15.05 10.75
CA VAL A 316 11.09 -14.74 9.32
C VAL A 316 10.03 -15.61 8.65
N ASP A 317 9.78 -16.83 9.16
CA ASP A 317 8.82 -17.77 8.59
C ASP A 317 7.37 -17.26 8.73
N LEU A 318 7.11 -16.35 9.67
CA LEU A 318 5.80 -15.70 9.80
C LEU A 318 5.42 -14.84 8.60
N LEU A 319 6.40 -14.37 7.81
CA LEU A 319 6.15 -13.64 6.56
C LEU A 319 5.65 -14.55 5.43
N PHE A 320 5.83 -15.87 5.58
CA PHE A 320 5.45 -16.90 4.61
C PHE A 320 4.15 -17.64 4.97
N LEU A 321 3.54 -17.26 6.10
CA LEU A 321 2.17 -17.64 6.44
C LEU A 321 1.17 -16.93 5.54
N ASP A 322 0.04 -17.57 5.26
CA ASP A 322 -1.15 -16.85 4.84
C ASP A 322 -1.88 -16.25 6.07
N ILE A 323 -2.80 -15.33 5.84
CA ILE A 323 -3.50 -14.66 6.94
C ILE A 323 -4.35 -15.63 7.78
N ARG A 324 -4.86 -16.72 7.21
CA ARG A 324 -5.67 -17.69 7.95
C ARG A 324 -4.77 -18.50 8.89
N GLU A 325 -3.63 -18.95 8.40
CA GLU A 325 -2.65 -19.68 9.22
C GLU A 325 -2.09 -18.80 10.35
N LEU A 326 -1.96 -17.49 10.11
CA LEU A 326 -1.59 -16.55 11.16
C LEU A 326 -2.63 -16.47 12.29
N THR A 327 -3.93 -16.59 11.96
CA THR A 327 -5.03 -16.34 12.90
C THR A 327 -5.64 -17.60 13.53
N THR A 328 -5.64 -18.74 12.82
CA THR A 328 -6.31 -19.99 13.24
C THR A 328 -5.39 -21.14 13.65
N GLU A 329 -4.07 -20.89 13.75
CA GLU A 329 -2.99 -21.87 14.02
C GLU A 329 -2.38 -22.54 12.77
N ILE A 330 -1.11 -22.90 12.91
CA ILE A 330 -0.29 -23.54 11.87
C ILE A 330 -0.55 -25.04 11.90
N ASN A 331 -1.17 -25.55 10.83
CA ASN A 331 -1.47 -26.98 10.70
C ASN A 331 -0.27 -27.79 10.20
N ASP A 332 0.57 -27.22 9.33
CA ASP A 332 1.75 -27.89 8.76
C ASP A 332 2.96 -26.93 8.70
N PRO A 333 3.87 -26.99 9.69
CA PRO A 333 5.08 -26.17 9.68
C PRO A 333 6.01 -26.43 8.48
N ALA A 334 6.02 -27.64 7.92
CA ALA A 334 6.87 -27.99 6.80
C ALA A 334 6.46 -27.24 5.52
N MET A 335 5.17 -26.92 5.40
CA MET A 335 4.64 -26.17 4.26
C MET A 335 5.14 -24.71 4.28
N ILE A 336 5.32 -24.11 5.45
CA ILE A 336 5.90 -22.76 5.60
C ILE A 336 7.34 -22.73 5.10
N CYS A 337 8.15 -23.71 5.53
CA CYS A 337 9.52 -23.86 5.04
C CYS A 337 9.55 -24.00 3.51
N LYS A 338 8.68 -24.86 2.93
CA LYS A 338 8.57 -25.00 1.46
C LYS A 338 8.23 -23.69 0.76
N ARG A 339 7.33 -22.86 1.32
CA ARG A 339 7.00 -21.54 0.73
C ARG A 339 8.18 -20.59 0.77
N ARG A 340 8.94 -20.58 1.88
CA ARG A 340 10.17 -19.80 2.01
C ARG A 340 11.22 -20.28 1.01
N ASP A 341 11.46 -21.58 0.93
CA ASP A 341 12.47 -22.16 0.05
C ASP A 341 12.12 -21.85 -1.41
N ARG A 342 10.85 -21.98 -1.82
CA ARG A 342 10.38 -21.57 -3.15
C ARG A 342 10.62 -20.09 -3.44
N TYR A 343 10.42 -19.20 -2.46
CA TYR A 343 10.73 -17.77 -2.63
C TYR A 343 12.23 -17.56 -2.83
N MET A 344 13.08 -18.27 -2.09
CA MET A 344 14.54 -18.18 -2.19
C MET A 344 15.09 -18.80 -3.47
N GLU A 345 14.42 -19.81 -4.03
CA GLU A 345 14.78 -20.45 -5.29
C GLU A 345 14.35 -19.64 -6.53
N ASN A 346 13.48 -18.63 -6.35
CA ASN A 346 13.00 -17.79 -7.45
C ASN A 346 14.01 -16.69 -7.81
N THR A 347 15.09 -17.10 -8.49
CA THR A 347 16.18 -16.20 -8.91
C THR A 347 15.71 -15.05 -9.79
N ASP A 348 14.73 -15.30 -10.67
CA ASP A 348 14.18 -14.29 -11.57
C ASP A 348 13.49 -13.18 -10.77
N TYR A 349 12.67 -13.55 -9.79
CA TYR A 349 12.04 -12.58 -8.89
C TYR A 349 13.07 -11.84 -8.03
N LEU A 350 14.01 -12.57 -7.41
CA LEU A 350 15.06 -11.99 -6.55
C LEU A 350 15.97 -11.02 -7.30
N SER A 351 16.26 -11.27 -8.57
CA SER A 351 17.13 -10.40 -9.38
C SER A 351 16.50 -9.06 -9.75
N VAL A 352 15.15 -8.98 -9.79
CA VAL A 352 14.43 -7.78 -10.27
C VAL A 352 13.67 -7.05 -9.16
N ARG A 353 13.09 -7.76 -8.19
CA ARG A 353 12.13 -7.20 -7.22
C ARG A 353 12.27 -7.71 -5.80
N GLY A 354 12.68 -8.96 -5.66
CA GLY A 354 12.86 -9.60 -4.37
C GLY A 354 14.04 -9.04 -3.60
N VAL A 355 14.20 -9.51 -2.38
CA VAL A 355 15.22 -9.00 -1.47
C VAL A 355 15.99 -10.12 -0.83
N GLU A 356 17.25 -9.83 -0.54
CA GLU A 356 18.15 -10.74 0.15
C GLU A 356 17.57 -11.18 1.51
N PRO A 357 17.84 -12.42 1.96
CA PRO A 357 17.35 -12.94 3.24
C PRO A 357 17.63 -12.03 4.44
N SER A 358 18.75 -11.30 4.40
CA SER A 358 19.17 -10.36 5.44
C SER A 358 18.12 -9.27 5.72
N ARG A 359 17.39 -8.82 4.70
CA ARG A 359 16.32 -7.83 4.86
C ARG A 359 15.10 -8.43 5.54
N LEU A 360 14.67 -9.62 5.12
CA LEU A 360 13.52 -10.29 5.76
C LEU A 360 13.81 -10.57 7.24
N ILE A 361 15.05 -10.95 7.56
CA ILE A 361 15.52 -11.08 8.94
C ILE A 361 15.46 -9.73 9.66
N THR A 362 15.94 -8.66 9.03
CA THR A 362 15.95 -7.31 9.62
C THR A 362 14.54 -6.81 9.91
N MET A 363 13.57 -7.06 9.04
CA MET A 363 12.15 -6.75 9.28
C MET A 363 11.60 -7.47 10.51
N MET A 364 12.01 -8.72 10.74
CA MET A 364 11.51 -9.55 11.84
C MET A 364 12.36 -9.51 13.11
N ARG A 365 13.44 -8.71 13.13
CA ARG A 365 14.19 -8.44 14.36
C ARG A 365 13.42 -7.45 15.22
N ASN A 366 13.16 -7.83 16.47
CA ASN A 366 12.58 -6.94 17.46
C ASN A 366 13.55 -5.74 17.65
N PRO A 367 13.10 -4.49 17.51
CA PRO A 367 13.97 -3.31 17.58
C PRO A 367 14.58 -3.06 18.95
#